data_AF-A0A1B6ERP4-F1
#
_entry.id   AF-A0A1B6ERP4-F1
#
_cell.length_a   1.000
_cell.length_b   1.000
_cell.length_c   1.000
_cell.angle_alpha   90.00
_cell.angle_beta   90.00
_cell.angle_gamma   90.00
#
_symmetry.space_group_name_H-M   'P 1'
#
loop_
_entity.id
_entity.type
_entity.pdbx_description
1 polymer ?
#
loop_
_entity_poly.entity_id
_entity_poly.type
_entity_poly.pdbx_seq_one_letter_code
_entity_poly.pdbx_strand_id
1 'polypeptide(L)'
;PCLNCVEIVDNYGYHHALHDVTTRQSELRSQYHFHCQCCACIEDWPLYLQLPNENPVYLNPSVQDEVKKSSEIFQEVLQDINSGKLDGKLPFLMAHLALLHRTIKRPWREYSECQEAIKQCLSTQANHYLVPTNH
;
A
#
# COMPACT_ATOMS: atom_id res chain seq x y z
N PRO A 1 -19.61 7.52 24.91
CA PRO A 1 -19.69 7.48 23.43
C PRO A 1 -18.28 7.49 22.83
N CYS A 2 -17.83 6.37 22.25
CA CYS A 2 -16.56 6.32 21.54
C CYS A 2 -16.63 7.26 20.33
N LEU A 3 -15.74 8.24 20.28
CA LEU A 3 -15.80 9.36 19.33
C LEU A 3 -15.25 9.04 17.93
N ASN A 4 -14.82 7.81 17.63
CA ASN A 4 -14.34 7.39 16.30
C ASN A 4 -14.41 5.86 16.12
N CYS A 5 -15.61 5.29 15.97
CA CYS A 5 -15.75 3.88 15.57
C CYS A 5 -15.66 3.78 14.05
N VAL A 6 -14.44 3.65 13.52
CA VAL A 6 -14.24 3.29 12.10
C VAL A 6 -14.14 1.77 11.97
N GLU A 7 -14.75 1.23 10.92
CA GLU A 7 -14.61 -0.17 10.58
C GLU A 7 -13.17 -0.46 10.17
N ILE A 8 -12.57 -1.51 10.74
CA ILE A 8 -11.26 -2.01 10.35
C ILE A 8 -11.51 -3.19 9.41
N VAL A 9 -11.10 -3.04 8.16
CA VAL A 9 -11.24 -4.06 7.11
C VAL A 9 -9.88 -4.62 6.72
N ASP A 10 -9.85 -5.88 6.30
CA ASP A 10 -8.64 -6.55 5.81
C ASP A 10 -8.97 -7.41 4.56
N ASN A 11 -7.92 -7.85 3.86
CA ASN A 11 -8.04 -8.73 2.71
C ASN A 11 -8.08 -10.20 3.12
N TYR A 12 -9.15 -10.92 2.77
CA TYR A 12 -9.32 -12.35 3.08
C TYR A 12 -8.56 -13.29 2.12
N GLY A 13 -7.39 -12.86 1.62
CA GLY A 13 -6.49 -13.67 0.80
C GLY A 13 -6.57 -13.45 -0.72
N TYR A 14 -7.58 -12.72 -1.22
CA TYR A 14 -7.76 -12.47 -2.66
C TYR A 14 -7.49 -11.02 -3.01
N HIS A 15 -6.25 -10.73 -3.44
CA HIS A 15 -5.77 -9.37 -3.71
C HIS A 15 -5.81 -8.99 -5.19
N HIS A 16 -6.21 -7.75 -5.51
CA HIS A 16 -6.37 -7.28 -6.89
C HIS A 16 -5.08 -7.27 -7.72
N ALA A 17 -3.96 -6.99 -7.06
CA ALA A 17 -2.65 -7.00 -7.69
C ALA A 17 -2.25 -8.39 -8.24
N LEU A 18 -2.91 -9.47 -7.78
CA LEU A 18 -2.57 -10.86 -8.11
C LEU A 18 -3.70 -11.65 -8.79
N HIS A 19 -4.96 -11.29 -8.54
CA HIS A 19 -6.14 -12.04 -9.02
C HIS A 19 -7.13 -11.10 -9.69
N ASP A 20 -7.67 -11.48 -10.85
CA ASP A 20 -8.73 -10.73 -11.53
C ASP A 20 -10.05 -10.73 -10.75
N VAL A 21 -10.97 -9.81 -11.09
CA VAL A 21 -12.26 -9.68 -10.40
C VAL A 21 -13.05 -10.98 -10.37
N THR A 22 -13.08 -11.72 -11.48
CA THR A 22 -13.81 -12.99 -11.60
C THR A 22 -13.33 -13.99 -10.58
N THR A 23 -12.02 -14.18 -10.48
CA THR A 23 -11.37 -15.07 -9.52
C THR A 23 -11.66 -14.63 -8.10
N ARG A 24 -11.46 -13.34 -7.78
CA ARG A 24 -11.72 -12.80 -6.43
C ARG A 24 -13.17 -13.02 -6.01
N GLN A 25 -14.14 -12.74 -6.89
CA GLN A 25 -15.57 -12.89 -6.58
C GLN A 25 -15.98 -14.36 -6.44
N SER A 26 -15.49 -15.23 -7.31
CA SER A 26 -15.80 -16.67 -7.27
C SER A 26 -15.33 -17.28 -5.95
N GLU A 27 -14.06 -17.03 -5.59
CA GLU A 27 -13.43 -17.65 -4.43
C GLU A 27 -13.97 -17.09 -3.11
N LEU A 28 -14.13 -15.77 -3.00
CA LEU A 28 -14.72 -15.15 -1.80
C LEU A 28 -16.16 -15.60 -1.59
N ARG A 29 -16.94 -15.77 -2.67
CA ARG A 29 -18.32 -16.28 -2.58
C ARG A 29 -18.36 -17.76 -2.18
N SER A 30 -17.42 -18.56 -2.69
CA SER A 30 -17.32 -19.98 -2.38
C SER A 30 -17.02 -20.20 -0.89
N GLN A 31 -16.04 -19.47 -0.35
CA GLN A 31 -15.53 -19.68 1.01
C GLN A 31 -16.28 -18.89 2.08
N TYR A 32 -16.63 -17.64 1.78
CA TYR A 32 -17.17 -16.69 2.77
C TYR A 32 -18.60 -16.23 2.44
N HIS A 33 -19.18 -16.72 1.33
CA HIS A 33 -20.59 -16.53 0.98
C HIS A 33 -21.05 -15.07 0.82
N PHE A 34 -20.16 -14.17 0.41
CA PHE A 34 -20.50 -12.79 0.08
C PHE A 34 -20.01 -12.39 -1.32
N HIS A 35 -20.50 -11.25 -1.81
CA HIS A 35 -19.98 -10.59 -3.01
C HIS A 35 -19.19 -9.36 -2.59
N CYS A 36 -17.92 -9.27 -2.98
CA CYS A 36 -17.04 -8.18 -2.57
C CYS A 36 -17.43 -6.88 -3.27
N GLN A 37 -17.60 -5.80 -2.50
CA GLN A 37 -17.98 -4.48 -3.02
C GLN A 37 -16.89 -3.43 -2.77
N CYS A 38 -15.63 -3.84 -2.60
CA CYS A 38 -14.54 -2.88 -2.50
C CYS A 38 -14.36 -2.13 -3.84
N CYS A 39 -13.76 -0.94 -3.79
CA CYS A 39 -13.47 -0.13 -4.97
C CYS A 39 -12.76 -0.93 -6.07
N ALA A 40 -11.79 -1.77 -5.71
CA ALA A 40 -11.06 -2.60 -6.68
C ALA A 40 -11.94 -3.61 -7.44
N CYS A 41 -13.02 -4.10 -6.83
CA CYS A 41 -13.98 -5.00 -7.50
C CYS A 41 -15.04 -4.23 -8.30
N ILE A 42 -15.47 -3.06 -7.83
CA ILE A 42 -16.45 -2.23 -8.52
C ILE A 42 -15.86 -1.59 -9.78
N GLU A 43 -14.61 -1.13 -9.70
CA GLU A 43 -13.93 -0.39 -10.76
C GLU A 43 -13.03 -1.29 -11.64
N ASP A 44 -13.08 -2.61 -11.45
CA ASP A 44 -12.24 -3.59 -12.17
C ASP A 44 -10.75 -3.21 -12.17
N TRP A 45 -10.18 -3.00 -10.97
CA TRP A 45 -8.77 -2.64 -10.85
C TRP A 45 -7.87 -3.73 -11.44
N PRO A 46 -6.84 -3.35 -12.22
CA PRO A 46 -6.01 -4.27 -12.97
C PRO A 46 -5.01 -5.00 -12.07
N LEU A 47 -4.34 -6.02 -12.64
CA LEU A 47 -3.24 -6.72 -11.97
C LEU A 47 -2.02 -5.81 -11.79
N TYR A 48 -1.10 -6.17 -10.89
CA TYR A 48 0.09 -5.36 -10.57
C TYR A 48 0.87 -4.91 -11.81
N LEU A 49 1.15 -5.85 -12.72
CA LEU A 49 1.94 -5.59 -13.93
C LEU A 49 1.27 -4.60 -14.88
N GLN A 50 -0.05 -4.46 -14.78
CA GLN A 50 -0.90 -3.58 -15.59
C GLN A 50 -1.22 -2.26 -14.87
N LEU A 51 -0.75 -2.06 -13.64
CA LEU A 51 -0.95 -0.81 -12.92
C LEU A 51 -0.23 0.34 -13.65
N PRO A 52 -0.87 1.53 -13.74
CA PRO A 52 -0.22 2.70 -14.32
C PRO A 52 1.01 3.08 -13.48
N ASN A 53 2.09 3.38 -14.17
CA ASN A 53 3.39 3.77 -13.62
C ASN A 53 3.93 5.08 -14.22
N GLU A 54 3.17 5.68 -15.14
CA GLU A 54 3.46 6.96 -15.76
C GLU A 54 2.24 7.87 -15.63
N ASN A 55 2.48 9.18 -15.54
CA ASN A 55 1.44 10.20 -15.55
C ASN A 55 0.33 9.98 -14.49
N PRO A 56 0.66 10.07 -13.19
CA PRO A 56 -0.33 9.88 -12.14
C PRO A 56 -1.47 10.91 -12.25
N VAL A 57 -2.68 10.47 -11.91
CA VAL A 57 -3.86 11.34 -11.89
C VAL A 57 -3.96 12.02 -10.52
N TYR A 58 -3.70 13.32 -10.49
CA TYR A 58 -3.77 14.14 -9.28
C TYR A 58 -5.21 14.52 -8.93
N LEU A 59 -5.61 14.27 -7.69
CA LEU A 59 -6.86 14.77 -7.10
C LEU A 59 -6.81 16.28 -6.85
N ASN A 60 -5.61 16.81 -6.62
CA ASN A 60 -5.35 18.23 -6.47
C ASN A 60 -4.04 18.58 -7.21
N PRO A 61 -4.08 19.31 -8.33
CA PRO A 61 -2.88 19.66 -9.10
C PRO A 61 -1.84 20.49 -8.33
N SER A 62 -2.25 21.25 -7.30
CA SER A 62 -1.34 22.14 -6.55
C SER A 62 -0.23 21.40 -5.79
N VAL A 63 -0.40 20.09 -5.56
CA VAL A 63 0.57 19.26 -4.81
C VAL A 63 1.51 18.47 -5.73
N GLN A 64 1.43 18.69 -7.04
CA GLN A 64 2.20 17.92 -8.03
C GLN A 64 3.71 18.01 -7.77
N ASP A 65 4.23 19.19 -7.46
CA ASP A 65 5.65 19.38 -7.16
C ASP A 65 6.07 18.68 -5.86
N GLU A 66 5.21 18.65 -4.84
CA GLU A 66 5.46 17.94 -3.57
C GLU A 66 5.51 16.43 -3.81
N VAL A 67 4.55 15.90 -4.57
CA VAL A 67 4.50 14.48 -4.94
C VAL A 67 5.74 14.11 -5.73
N LYS A 68 6.09 14.86 -6.77
CA LYS A 68 7.25 14.56 -7.62
C LYS A 68 8.54 14.47 -6.80
N LYS A 69 8.81 15.46 -5.93
CA LYS A 69 9.98 15.45 -5.05
C LYS A 69 9.97 14.25 -4.12
N SER A 70 8.80 13.91 -3.56
CA SER A 70 8.67 12.76 -2.68
C SER A 70 8.87 11.43 -3.44
N SER A 71 8.40 11.32 -4.68
CA SER A 71 8.58 10.16 -5.53
C SER A 71 10.05 9.96 -5.93
N GLU A 72 10.80 11.05 -6.20
CA GLU A 72 12.25 10.98 -6.45
C GLU A 72 13.00 10.35 -5.26
N ILE A 73 12.71 10.81 -4.04
CA ILE A 73 13.28 10.22 -2.82
C ILE A 73 12.81 8.77 -2.62
N PHE A 74 11.55 8.47 -2.94
CA PHE A 74 11.01 7.13 -2.83
C PHE A 74 11.76 6.13 -3.72
N GLN A 75 12.15 6.51 -4.95
CA GLN A 75 12.93 5.64 -5.82
C GLN A 75 14.30 5.28 -5.21
N GLU A 76 14.99 6.23 -4.58
CA GLU A 76 16.25 5.98 -3.87
C GLU A 76 16.03 5.05 -2.66
N VAL A 77 14.97 5.31 -1.87
CA VAL A 77 14.61 4.46 -0.72
C VAL A 77 14.26 3.04 -1.16
N LEU A 78 13.57 2.88 -2.27
CA LEU A 78 13.19 1.56 -2.81
C LEU A 78 14.43 0.78 -3.26
N GLN A 79 15.41 1.44 -3.89
CA GLN A 79 16.70 0.84 -4.23
C GLN A 79 17.46 0.38 -2.97
N ASP A 80 17.49 1.21 -1.93
CA ASP A 80 18.09 0.86 -0.64
C ASP A 80 17.42 -0.38 -0.03
N ILE A 81 16.09 -0.43 0.00
CA ILE A 81 15.32 -1.57 0.53
C ILE A 81 15.60 -2.84 -0.28
N ASN A 82 15.61 -2.76 -1.61
CA ASN A 82 15.96 -3.88 -2.48
C ASN A 82 17.41 -4.37 -2.27
N SER A 83 18.30 -3.50 -1.78
CA SER A 83 19.67 -3.85 -1.38
C SER A 83 19.79 -4.34 0.07
N GLY A 84 18.68 -4.44 0.81
CA GLY A 84 18.65 -4.91 2.20
C GLY A 84 18.90 -3.82 3.25
N LYS A 85 18.83 -2.53 2.89
CA LYS A 85 19.01 -1.40 3.82
C LYS A 85 17.66 -0.82 4.25
N LEU A 86 17.04 -1.41 5.26
CA LEU A 86 15.69 -1.04 5.72
C LEU A 86 15.66 -0.06 6.90
N ASP A 87 16.79 0.13 7.58
CA ASP A 87 16.88 0.93 8.81
C ASP A 87 16.51 2.40 8.57
N GLY A 88 15.62 2.92 9.42
CA GLY A 88 15.19 4.33 9.38
C GLY A 88 14.32 4.72 8.20
N LYS A 89 13.96 3.80 7.29
CA LYS A 89 13.15 4.11 6.09
C LYS A 89 11.65 4.21 6.38
N LEU A 90 11.16 3.48 7.39
CA LEU A 90 9.74 3.38 7.71
C LEU A 90 9.03 4.74 7.91
N PRO A 91 9.57 5.71 8.67
CA PRO A 91 8.90 7.00 8.84
C PRO A 91 8.68 7.75 7.52
N PHE A 92 9.67 7.71 6.62
CA PHE A 92 9.53 8.31 5.29
C PHE A 92 8.48 7.59 4.46
N LEU A 93 8.51 6.25 4.42
CA LEU A 93 7.53 5.47 3.65
C LEU A 93 6.09 5.74 4.12
N MET A 94 5.86 5.80 5.43
CA MET A 94 4.54 6.12 5.98
C MET A 94 4.07 7.53 5.58
N ALA A 95 4.97 8.53 5.63
CA ALA A 95 4.66 9.89 5.20
C ALA A 95 4.39 9.97 3.69
N HIS A 96 5.18 9.26 2.88
CA HIS A 96 5.00 9.19 1.43
C HIS A 96 3.68 8.50 1.06
N LEU A 97 3.33 7.37 1.70
CA LEU A 97 2.06 6.70 1.48
C LEU A 97 0.87 7.62 1.85
N ALA A 98 0.96 8.36 2.95
CA ALA A 98 -0.05 9.32 3.36
C ALA A 98 -0.19 10.47 2.35
N LEU A 99 0.93 10.95 1.78
CA LEU A 99 0.92 11.92 0.68
C LEU A 99 0.21 11.33 -0.55
N LEU A 100 0.58 10.16 -1.03
CA LEU A 100 -0.08 9.55 -2.20
C LEU A 100 -1.58 9.31 -1.94
N HIS A 101 -1.94 8.87 -0.73
CA HIS A 101 -3.33 8.61 -0.35
C HIS A 101 -4.24 9.84 -0.49
N ARG A 102 -3.74 11.03 -0.13
CA ARG A 102 -4.52 12.28 -0.18
C ARG A 102 -4.47 12.96 -1.56
N THR A 103 -3.49 12.64 -2.40
CA THR A 103 -3.23 13.42 -3.63
C THR A 103 -3.41 12.65 -4.93
N ILE A 104 -3.33 11.31 -4.94
CA ILE A 104 -3.32 10.50 -6.17
C ILE A 104 -4.58 9.63 -6.24
N LYS A 105 -5.22 9.62 -7.41
CA LYS A 105 -6.32 8.71 -7.70
C LYS A 105 -5.77 7.28 -7.85
N ARG A 106 -6.35 6.33 -7.12
CA ARG A 106 -6.04 4.89 -7.23
C ARG A 106 -6.83 4.26 -8.39
N PRO A 107 -6.33 3.16 -8.99
CA PRO A 107 -5.11 2.43 -8.64
C PRO A 107 -3.84 3.07 -9.20
N TRP A 108 -2.73 3.01 -8.45
CA TRP A 108 -1.44 3.60 -8.83
C TRP A 108 -0.30 2.68 -8.38
N ARG A 109 0.71 2.44 -9.24
CA ARG A 109 1.76 1.45 -8.95
C ARG A 109 2.62 1.83 -7.74
N GLU A 110 3.10 3.07 -7.68
CA GLU A 110 3.95 3.55 -6.57
C GLU A 110 3.23 3.44 -5.22
N TYR A 111 1.90 3.57 -5.20
CA TYR A 111 1.10 3.37 -4.00
C TYR A 111 1.21 1.93 -3.49
N SER A 112 1.05 0.96 -4.40
CA SER A 112 1.19 -0.47 -4.07
C SER A 112 2.63 -0.80 -3.67
N GLU A 113 3.63 -0.29 -4.40
CA GLU A 113 5.05 -0.48 -4.08
C GLU A 113 5.41 0.07 -2.70
N CYS A 114 4.91 1.25 -2.35
CA CYS A 114 5.13 1.84 -1.03
C CYS A 114 4.49 0.98 0.08
N GLN A 115 3.28 0.45 -0.13
CA GLN A 115 2.65 -0.48 0.81
C GLN A 115 3.48 -1.77 1.01
N GLU A 116 4.01 -2.35 -0.07
CA GLU A 116 4.89 -3.53 0.02
C GLU A 116 6.21 -3.20 0.74
N ALA A 117 6.83 -2.05 0.45
CA ALA A 117 8.04 -1.59 1.12
C ALA A 117 7.83 -1.41 2.63
N ILE A 118 6.70 -0.84 3.05
CA ILE A 118 6.33 -0.73 4.47
C ILE A 118 6.21 -2.11 5.11
N LYS A 119 5.54 -3.05 4.46
CA LYS A 119 5.41 -4.43 4.98
C LYS A 119 6.78 -5.10 5.13
N GLN A 120 7.71 -4.88 4.20
CA GLN A 120 9.08 -5.38 4.31
C GLN A 120 9.84 -4.74 5.49
N CYS A 121 9.73 -3.43 5.68
CA CYS A 121 10.35 -2.76 6.84
C CYS A 121 9.76 -3.25 8.17
N LEU A 122 8.46 -3.52 8.22
CA LEU A 122 7.80 -4.01 9.43
C LEU A 122 8.13 -5.49 9.70
N SER A 123 8.27 -6.32 8.67
CA SER A 123 8.59 -7.73 8.84
C SER A 123 9.98 -7.95 9.43
N THR A 124 10.94 -7.05 9.17
CA THR A 124 12.28 -7.10 9.78
C THR A 124 12.33 -6.57 11.21
N GLN A 125 11.34 -5.78 11.64
CA GLN A 125 11.23 -5.28 13.02
C GLN A 125 10.33 -6.17 13.88
N ALA A 126 9.42 -6.93 13.26
CA ALA A 126 8.56 -7.88 13.93
C ALA A 126 9.39 -9.03 14.53
N ASN A 127 8.96 -9.51 15.71
CA ASN A 127 9.57 -10.62 16.44
C ASN A 127 10.98 -10.37 17.02
N HIS A 128 11.41 -9.13 17.20
CA HIS A 128 12.62 -8.85 17.97
C HIS A 128 12.31 -8.85 19.48
N TYR A 129 12.78 -9.88 20.19
CA TYR A 129 12.83 -9.88 21.65
C TYR A 129 13.88 -8.86 22.10
N LEU A 130 13.44 -7.73 22.65
CA LEU A 130 14.34 -6.80 23.34
C LEU A 130 14.78 -7.46 24.64
N VAL A 131 15.97 -8.06 24.65
CA VAL A 131 16.60 -8.53 25.89
C VAL A 131 16.83 -7.28 26.75
N PRO A 132 16.24 -7.17 27.95
CA PRO A 132 16.51 -6.04 28.82
C PRO A 132 17.99 -6.07 29.23
N THR A 133 18.76 -5.07 28.81
CA THR A 133 20.10 -4.85 29.36
C THR A 133 19.94 -4.27 30.75
N ASN A 134 20.01 -5.13 31.77
CA ASN A 134 20.16 -4.70 33.16
C ASN A 134 21.53 -4.03 33.32
N HIS A 135 21.53 -2.72 33.50
CA HIS A 135 22.64 -1.96 34.08
C HIS A 135 22.24 -1.48 35.47
#